data_AF-A0A0A2B4F5-F1
#
_entry.id   AF-A0A0A2B4F5-F1
#
_cell.length_a   1.000
_cell.length_b   1.000
_cell.length_c   1.000
_cell.angle_alpha   90.00
_cell.angle_beta   90.00
_cell.angle_gamma   90.00
#
_symmetry.space_group_name_H-M   'P 1'
#
loop_
_entity.id
_entity.type
_entity.pdbx_description
1 polymer ?
#
loop_
_entity_poly.entity_id
_entity_poly.type
_entity_poly.pdbx_seq_one_letter_code
_entity_poly.pdbx_strand_id
1 'polypeptide(L)'
;MEFLIVGLILLAIYFIPTFIAFQRRHTYKWVILGINTFAIAAGVPWLAAFIWAVWPTNKSLIDPIAGNVTGKGYRNSGDTIGSLEYGRERGYSEEKDK
;
A
#
# COMPACT_ATOMS: atom_id res chain seq x y z
N MET A 1 -0.09 37.41 -11.66
CA MET A 1 -0.88 36.34 -12.30
C MET A 1 0.01 35.14 -12.62
N GLU A 2 1.12 35.32 -13.34
CA GLU A 2 2.02 34.22 -13.74
C GLU A 2 2.57 33.40 -12.56
N PHE A 3 3.09 34.05 -11.52
CA PHE A 3 3.57 33.35 -10.31
C PHE A 3 2.48 32.57 -9.58
N LEU A 4 1.24 33.05 -9.61
CA LEU A 4 0.11 32.36 -8.98
C LEU A 4 -0.22 31.08 -9.74
N ILE A 5 -0.22 31.14 -11.08
CA ILE A 5 -0.46 29.98 -11.94
C ILE A 5 0.62 28.93 -11.72
N VAL A 6 1.90 29.34 -11.73
CA VAL A 6 3.02 28.43 -11.45
C VAL A 6 2.90 27.81 -10.06
N GLY A 7 2.56 28.61 -9.04
CA GLY A 7 2.35 28.13 -7.68
C GLY A 7 1.24 27.09 -7.57
N LEU A 8 0.10 27.30 -8.26
CA LEU A 8 -1.00 26.33 -8.29
C LEU A 8 -0.62 25.03 -9.00
N ILE A 9 0.16 25.10 -10.08
CA ILE A 9 0.65 23.91 -10.79
C ILE A 9 1.57 23.10 -9.88
N LEU A 10 2.52 23.76 -9.21
CA LEU A 10 3.42 23.09 -8.27
C LEU A 10 2.67 22.48 -7.09
N LEU A 11 1.65 23.17 -6.57
CA LEU A 11 0.79 22.64 -5.52
C LEU A 11 0.03 21.40 -5.99
N ALA A 12 -0.52 21.41 -7.21
CA ALA A 12 -1.21 20.25 -7.77
C ALA A 12 -0.25 19.05 -7.93
N ILE A 13 0.97 19.29 -8.42
CA ILE A 13 2.01 18.26 -8.54
C ILE A 13 2.40 17.70 -7.17
N TYR A 14 2.60 18.58 -6.19
CA TYR A 14 2.93 18.19 -4.82
C TYR A 14 1.85 17.29 -4.20
N PHE A 15 0.57 17.54 -4.50
CA PHE A 15 -0.54 16.72 -3.99
C PHE A 15 -0.85 15.45 -4.81
N ILE A 16 -0.08 15.11 -5.86
CA ILE A 16 -0.27 13.87 -6.64
C ILE A 16 -0.36 12.60 -5.77
N PRO A 17 0.53 12.33 -4.80
CA PRO A 17 0.45 11.14 -3.94
C PRO A 17 -0.90 11.04 -3.24
N THR A 18 -1.38 12.15 -2.69
CA THR A 18 -2.67 12.26 -2.02
C THR A 18 -3.80 11.94 -3.00
N PHE A 19 -3.82 12.56 -4.18
CA PHE A 19 -4.86 12.30 -5.18
C PHE A 19 -4.94 10.83 -5.57
N ILE A 20 -3.79 10.19 -5.82
CA ILE A 20 -3.72 8.74 -6.13
C ILE A 20 -4.29 7.92 -4.98
N ALA A 21 -3.90 8.20 -3.74
CA ALA A 21 -4.37 7.45 -2.57
C ALA A 21 -5.89 7.56 -2.37
N PHE A 22 -6.47 8.76 -2.57
CA PHE A 22 -7.92 8.95 -2.47
C PHE A 22 -8.68 8.28 -3.62
N GLN A 23 -8.19 8.41 -4.87
CA GLN A 23 -8.79 7.79 -6.04
C GLN A 23 -8.84 6.26 -5.91
N ARG A 24 -7.78 5.66 -5.37
CA ARG A 24 -7.69 4.21 -5.15
C ARG A 24 -8.40 3.73 -3.87
N ARG A 25 -9.04 4.65 -3.13
CA ARG A 25 -9.63 4.38 -1.81
C ARG A 25 -8.63 3.69 -0.87
N HIS A 26 -7.35 4.06 -0.95
CA HIS A 26 -6.26 3.46 -0.19
C HIS A 26 -6.56 3.48 1.31
N THR A 27 -6.30 2.38 2.03
CA THR A 27 -6.59 2.26 3.48
C THR A 27 -5.87 3.37 4.25
N TYR A 28 -4.59 3.59 3.91
CA TYR A 28 -3.73 4.62 4.48
C TYR A 28 -3.83 6.02 3.83
N LYS A 29 -4.89 6.34 3.06
CA LYS A 29 -5.00 7.64 2.35
C LYS A 29 -4.84 8.88 3.24
N TRP A 30 -5.33 8.82 4.48
CA TRP A 30 -5.21 9.91 5.45
C TRP A 30 -3.79 10.03 6.02
N VAL A 31 -3.07 8.91 6.16
CA VAL A 31 -1.65 8.92 6.55
C VAL A 31 -0.80 9.53 5.43
N ILE A 32 -1.08 9.13 4.18
CA ILE A 32 -0.43 9.70 2.99
C ILE A 32 -0.68 11.20 2.92
N LEU A 33 -1.92 11.67 3.14
CA LEU A 33 -2.21 13.11 3.20
C LEU A 33 -1.43 13.81 4.32
N GLY A 34 -1.35 13.22 5.51
CA GLY A 34 -0.61 13.77 6.64
C GLY A 34 0.88 13.95 6.33
N ILE A 35 1.51 12.90 5.81
CA ILE A 35 2.91 12.97 5.35
C ILE A 35 3.04 14.05 4.27
N ASN A 36 2.14 14.07 3.30
CA ASN A 36 2.21 15.00 2.18
C ASN A 36 1.83 16.45 2.54
N THR A 37 1.32 16.73 3.75
CA THR A 37 0.97 18.10 4.20
C THR A 37 2.02 18.64 5.17
N PHE A 38 2.51 17.80 6.08
CA PHE A 38 3.34 18.23 7.20
C PHE A 38 4.81 17.86 7.01
N ALA A 39 5.14 16.94 6.12
CA ALA A 39 6.53 16.71 5.77
C ALA A 39 6.96 17.81 4.79
N ILE A 40 7.57 18.86 5.34
CA ILE A 40 8.07 20.06 4.62
C ILE A 40 9.09 19.71 3.51
N ALA A 41 9.55 18.46 3.41
CA ALA A 41 10.49 18.04 2.39
C ALA A 41 9.78 17.49 1.14
N ALA A 42 9.80 18.26 0.06
CA ALA A 42 9.50 17.81 -1.32
C ALA A 42 10.48 16.75 -1.86
N GLY A 43 11.19 16.02 -0.98
CA GLY A 43 12.18 15.00 -1.29
C GLY A 43 11.75 13.63 -0.76
N VAL A 44 12.51 13.08 0.19
CA VAL A 44 12.32 11.69 0.68
C VAL A 44 10.89 11.43 1.21
N PRO A 45 10.26 12.30 2.03
CA PRO A 45 8.91 12.05 2.50
C PRO A 45 7.85 12.07 1.39
N TRP A 46 8.00 12.99 0.43
CA TRP A 46 7.12 13.03 -0.74
C TRP A 46 7.24 11.76 -1.58
N LEU A 47 8.46 11.30 -1.83
CA LEU A 47 8.71 10.06 -2.58
C LEU A 47 8.17 8.83 -1.84
N ALA A 48 8.35 8.76 -0.51
CA ALA A 48 7.78 7.69 0.31
C ALA A 48 6.24 7.70 0.24
N ALA A 49 5.61 8.87 0.33
CA ALA A 49 4.17 9.02 0.18
C ALA A 49 3.69 8.60 -1.22
N PHE A 50 4.45 8.95 -2.27
CA PHE A 50 4.14 8.56 -3.64
C PHE A 50 4.23 7.05 -3.85
N ILE A 51 5.32 6.42 -3.41
CA ILE A 51 5.51 4.96 -3.45
C ILE A 51 4.38 4.28 -2.68
N TRP A 52 4.02 4.79 -1.49
CA TRP A 52 2.91 4.24 -0.71
C TRP A 52 1.57 4.38 -1.42
N ALA A 53 1.31 5.52 -2.06
CA ALA A 53 0.05 5.75 -2.76
C ALA A 53 -0.19 4.77 -3.93
N VAL A 54 0.88 4.32 -4.59
CA VAL A 54 0.82 3.30 -5.66
C VAL A 54 0.93 1.86 -5.14
N TRP A 55 1.32 1.67 -3.89
CA TRP A 55 1.38 0.36 -3.21
C TRP A 55 -0.01 -0.30 -3.14
N PRO A 56 -0.12 -1.63 -2.93
CA PRO A 56 -1.42 -2.26 -2.70
C PRO A 56 -2.18 -1.59 -1.55
N THR A 57 -3.45 -1.27 -1.80
CA THR A 57 -4.28 -0.39 -0.95
C THR A 57 -4.47 -0.89 0.48
N ASN A 58 -4.36 -2.21 0.66
CA ASN A 58 -4.61 -2.93 1.91
C ASN A 58 -3.32 -3.46 2.54
N LYS A 59 -2.16 -2.91 2.16
CA LYS A 59 -0.85 -3.35 2.64
C LYS A 59 -0.05 -2.19 3.20
N SER A 60 0.76 -2.48 4.21
CA SER A 60 1.76 -1.53 4.70
C SER A 60 3.01 -1.59 3.83
N LEU A 61 3.79 -0.51 3.83
CA LEU A 61 5.10 -0.48 3.17
C LEU A 61 6.10 -1.46 3.79
N ILE A 62 5.93 -1.81 5.07
CA ILE A 62 6.82 -2.73 5.78
C ILE A 62 6.47 -4.22 5.56
N ASP A 63 5.34 -4.51 4.93
CA ASP A 63 4.87 -5.88 4.69
C ASP A 63 5.88 -6.79 3.98
N PRO A 64 6.71 -6.32 3.02
CA PRO A 64 7.75 -7.16 2.39
C PRO A 64 8.82 -7.66 3.36
N ILE A 65 9.04 -6.95 4.47
CA ILE A 65 10.11 -7.24 5.44
C ILE A 65 9.52 -7.92 6.68
N ALA A 66 8.44 -7.37 7.22
CA ALA A 66 7.83 -7.83 8.46
C ALA A 66 6.78 -8.94 8.25
N GLY A 67 6.41 -9.23 7.00
CA GLY A 67 5.18 -9.97 6.70
C GLY A 67 3.94 -9.10 6.91
N ASN A 68 2.80 -9.52 6.37
CA ASN A 68 1.55 -8.78 6.52
C ASN A 68 1.07 -8.84 7.98
N VAL A 69 1.39 -7.81 8.77
CA VAL A 69 0.99 -7.69 10.19
C VAL A 69 -0.51 -7.44 10.36
N THR A 70 -1.22 -7.05 9.29
CA THR A 70 -2.67 -6.81 9.34
C THR A 70 -3.51 -8.06 9.12
N GLY A 71 -2.89 -9.18 8.69
CA GLY A 71 -3.52 -10.50 8.59
C GLY A 71 -4.64 -10.58 7.54
N LYS A 72 -4.59 -11.58 6.65
CA LYS A 72 -5.61 -11.91 5.62
C LYS A 72 -5.56 -11.15 4.29
N GLY A 73 -4.40 -11.06 3.62
CA GLY A 73 -4.39 -10.77 2.18
C GLY A 73 -4.24 -12.04 1.33
N TYR A 74 -4.93 -12.11 0.19
CA TYR A 74 -4.90 -13.23 -0.77
C TYR A 74 -3.57 -13.42 -1.54
N ARG A 75 -2.50 -12.72 -1.11
CA ARG A 75 -1.15 -12.71 -1.72
C ARG A 75 -0.08 -12.28 -0.70
N ASN A 76 -0.18 -12.74 0.53
CA ASN A 76 0.93 -12.64 1.51
C ASN A 76 1.62 -13.99 1.60
N SER A 77 2.87 -13.99 2.03
CA SER A 77 3.62 -15.21 2.28
C SER A 77 2.82 -16.18 3.18
N GLY A 78 2.13 -15.67 4.20
CA GLY A 78 1.26 -16.49 5.06
C GLY A 78 0.02 -17.08 4.38
N ASP A 79 -0.52 -16.43 3.35
CA ASP A 79 -1.64 -16.99 2.56
C ASP A 79 -1.15 -18.08 1.60
N THR A 80 0.05 -17.92 1.04
CA THR A 80 0.72 -18.97 0.28
C THR A 80 1.01 -20.20 1.15
N ILE A 81 1.57 -20.02 2.34
CA ILE A 81 1.84 -21.12 3.28
C ILE A 81 0.52 -21.78 3.73
N GLY A 82 -0.50 -20.99 4.09
CA GLY A 82 -1.82 -21.52 4.43
C GLY A 82 -2.45 -22.33 3.30
N SER A 83 -2.35 -21.87 2.05
CA SER A 83 -2.85 -22.61 0.88
C SER A 83 -2.11 -23.93 0.62
N LEU A 84 -0.80 -23.98 0.89
CA LEU A 84 0.01 -25.20 0.81
C LEU A 84 -0.36 -26.19 1.92
N GLU A 85 -0.53 -25.72 3.16
CA GLU A 85 -0.97 -26.52 4.30
C GLU A 85 -2.35 -27.16 4.03
N TYR A 86 -3.31 -26.35 3.58
CA TYR A 86 -4.65 -26.83 3.21
C TYR A 86 -4.63 -27.78 2.01
N GLY A 87 -3.71 -27.58 1.07
CA GLY A 87 -3.47 -28.51 -0.05
C GLY A 87 -2.96 -29.87 0.45
N ARG A 88 -2.00 -29.85 1.38
CA ARG A 88 -1.43 -31.05 2.00
C ARG A 88 -2.48 -31.83 2.81
N GLU A 89 -3.28 -31.16 3.62
CA GLU A 89 -4.35 -31.82 4.40
C GLU A 89 -5.42 -32.47 3.51
N ARG A 90 -5.82 -31.80 2.43
CA ARG A 90 -6.74 -32.39 1.43
C ARG A 90 -6.14 -33.63 0.77
N GLY A 91 -4.88 -33.58 0.35
CA GLY A 91 -4.20 -34.75 -0.22
C GLY A 91 -4.13 -35.93 0.75
N TYR A 92 -3.77 -35.67 2.01
CA TYR A 92 -3.72 -36.69 3.05
C TYR A 92 -5.09 -37.33 3.36
N SER A 93 -6.17 -36.55 3.36
CA SER A 93 -7.52 -37.07 3.59
C SER A 93 -8.02 -37.90 2.42
N GLU A 94 -7.79 -37.46 1.18
CA GLU A 94 -8.13 -38.23 -0.03
C GLU A 94 -7.38 -39.56 -0.12
N GLU A 95 -6.11 -39.62 0.32
CA GLU A 95 -5.34 -40.87 0.36
C GLU A 95 -5.79 -41.81 1.48
N LYS A 96 -6.20 -41.28 2.64
CA LYS A 96 -6.63 -42.08 3.79
C LYS A 96 -7.96 -42.78 3.57
N ASP A 97 -8.87 -42.15 2.83
CA ASP A 97 -10.22 -42.68 2.56
C ASP A 97 -10.25 -43.67 1.38
N LYS A 98 -9.08 -44.07 0.86
CA LYS A 98 -8.90 -44.98 -0.28
C LYS A 98 -8.43 -46.36 0.15
#